data_AF-A0A1M7CAC5-F1
#
_entry.id   AF-A0A1M7CAC5-F1
#
_cell.length_a   1.000
_cell.length_b   1.000
_cell.length_c   1.000
_cell.angle_alpha   90.00
_cell.angle_beta   90.00
_cell.angle_gamma   90.00
#
_symmetry.space_group_name_H-M   'P 1'
#
loop_
_entity.id
_entity.type
_entity.pdbx_description
1 polymer ?
#
loop_
_entity_poly.entity_id
_entity_poly.type
_entity_poly.pdbx_seq_one_letter_code
_entity_poly.pdbx_strand_id
1 'polypeptide(L)'
;MKSVIRSCKDLARLPYAQAQFASCSADLDKNESTLQELKHDLDGCTGDESTARHYYEATKAAALRGNADAQACYVQSIFQSNGTGLAYSPQDVDDYRRDTPRYISDGLARGDWRIVSLLARGGHDDGLSLLPLVTKDDAYIQYVMNRLLQLGAEGTYAQYLGRSIQMDFLSPGITTPPPLTQQQVATGIAEAQSLYRKSFDRKPLLDRAPIACPGG
;
A
#
# COMPACT_ATOMS: atom_id res chain seq x y z
N MET A 1 13.81 4.43 -7.65
CA MET A 1 15.22 3.97 -7.60
C MET A 1 16.24 4.94 -8.24
N LYS A 2 16.09 5.40 -9.49
CA LYS A 2 17.07 6.31 -10.15
C LYS A 2 17.32 7.62 -9.38
N SER A 3 16.32 8.13 -8.66
CA SER A 3 16.43 9.33 -7.82
C SER A 3 17.29 9.10 -6.58
N VAL A 4 17.11 7.98 -5.85
CA VAL A 4 17.89 7.66 -4.64
C VAL A 4 19.36 7.41 -4.94
N ILE A 5 19.66 6.66 -6.02
CA ILE A 5 21.05 6.43 -6.47
C ILE A 5 21.73 7.76 -6.85
N ARG A 6 20.99 8.68 -7.48
CA ARG A 6 21.50 10.01 -7.84
C ARG A 6 21.78 10.84 -6.58
N SER A 7 20.84 10.90 -5.65
CA SER A 7 21.01 11.58 -4.35
C SER A 7 22.19 11.02 -3.54
N CYS A 8 22.40 9.70 -3.57
CA CYS A 8 23.56 9.06 -2.94
C CYS A 8 24.88 9.50 -3.56
N LYS A 9 24.94 9.57 -4.90
CA LYS A 9 26.11 10.03 -5.66
C LYS A 9 26.39 11.52 -5.46
N ASP A 10 25.36 12.32 -5.23
CA ASP A 10 25.52 13.75 -4.95
C ASP A 10 26.10 13.99 -3.54
N LEU A 11 25.83 13.11 -2.56
CA LEU A 11 26.49 13.14 -1.24
C LEU A 11 28.00 12.87 -1.32
N ALA A 12 28.44 12.05 -2.28
CA ALA A 12 29.86 11.77 -2.51
C ALA A 12 30.68 13.01 -2.90
N ARG A 13 30.01 14.06 -3.37
CA ARG A 13 30.63 15.33 -3.81
C ARG A 13 30.77 16.34 -2.67
N LEU A 14 30.21 16.07 -1.50
CA LEU A 14 30.21 16.99 -0.36
C LEU A 14 31.23 16.52 0.69
N PRO A 15 32.30 17.31 0.97
CA PRO A 15 33.38 16.88 1.86
C PRO A 15 32.94 16.67 3.32
N TYR A 16 31.81 17.26 3.74
CA TYR A 16 31.24 17.11 5.09
C TYR A 16 30.20 15.99 5.21
N ALA A 17 29.86 15.29 4.13
CA ALA A 17 28.81 14.27 4.10
C ALA A 17 29.36 12.83 4.04
N GLN A 18 30.64 12.60 4.39
CA GLN A 18 31.30 11.29 4.26
C GLN A 18 30.59 10.16 5.01
N ALA A 19 30.10 10.41 6.23
CA ALA A 19 29.35 9.41 7.00
C ALA A 19 27.98 9.08 6.36
N GLN A 20 27.32 10.08 5.78
CA GLN A 20 26.03 9.92 5.09
C GLN A 20 26.20 9.17 3.77
N PHE A 21 27.29 9.44 3.04
CA PHE A 21 27.67 8.70 1.84
C PHE A 21 28.01 7.23 2.16
N ALA A 22 28.80 6.97 3.22
CA ALA A 22 29.15 5.61 3.62
C ALA A 22 27.91 4.78 4.01
N SER A 23 26.99 5.36 4.78
CA SER A 23 25.70 4.71 5.11
C SER A 23 24.88 4.44 3.86
N CYS A 24 24.76 5.44 2.97
CA CYS A 24 23.97 5.30 1.76
C CYS A 24 24.55 4.26 0.79
N SER A 25 25.88 4.16 0.68
CA SER A 25 26.55 3.11 -0.11
C SER A 25 26.29 1.72 0.46
N ALA A 26 26.44 1.56 1.78
CA ALA A 26 26.18 0.28 2.44
C ALA A 26 24.72 -0.19 2.26
N ASP A 27 23.76 0.75 2.29
CA ASP A 27 22.35 0.44 2.03
C ASP A 27 22.10 0.06 0.57
N LEU A 28 22.79 0.67 -0.39
CA LEU A 28 22.71 0.29 -1.81
C LEU A 28 23.30 -1.10 -2.06
N ASP A 29 24.47 -1.40 -1.48
CA ASP A 29 25.13 -2.71 -1.62
C ASP A 29 24.28 -3.83 -1.00
N LYS A 30 23.69 -3.58 0.18
CA LYS A 30 22.77 -4.51 0.83
C LYS A 30 21.50 -4.75 -0.01
N ASN A 31 20.97 -3.70 -0.63
CA ASN A 31 19.81 -3.84 -1.51
C ASN A 31 20.18 -4.62 -2.79
N GLU A 32 21.37 -4.40 -3.34
CA GLU A 32 21.86 -5.15 -4.51
C GLU A 32 22.09 -6.63 -4.19
N SER A 33 22.68 -6.97 -3.05
CA SER A 33 22.86 -8.35 -2.62
C SER A 33 21.50 -9.04 -2.38
N THR A 34 20.56 -8.35 -1.72
CA THR A 34 19.20 -8.86 -1.50
C THR A 34 18.49 -9.12 -2.83
N LEU A 35 18.64 -8.22 -3.82
CA LEU A 35 18.05 -8.40 -5.15
C LEU A 35 18.70 -9.54 -5.95
N GLN A 36 19.99 -9.82 -5.75
CA GLN A 36 20.67 -10.94 -6.37
C GLN A 36 20.22 -12.28 -5.77
N GLU A 37 20.06 -12.35 -4.44
CA GLU A 37 19.51 -13.52 -3.75
C GLU A 37 18.06 -13.80 -4.19
N LEU A 38 17.21 -12.76 -4.22
CA LEU A 38 15.84 -12.87 -4.74
C LEU A 38 15.81 -13.35 -6.19
N LYS A 39 16.71 -12.86 -7.06
CA LYS A 39 16.79 -13.33 -8.46
C LYS A 39 17.18 -14.80 -8.54
N HIS A 40 18.13 -15.23 -7.72
CA HIS A 40 18.58 -16.61 -7.70
C HIS A 40 17.46 -17.57 -7.24
N ASP A 41 16.66 -17.15 -6.26
CA ASP A 41 15.50 -17.90 -5.78
C ASP A 41 14.37 -17.96 -6.84
N LEU A 42 14.30 -16.99 -7.75
CA LEU A 42 13.31 -16.91 -8.82
C LEU A 42 13.71 -17.67 -10.09
N ASP A 43 15.00 -17.93 -10.33
CA ASP A 43 15.51 -18.60 -11.55
C ASP A 43 15.00 -20.05 -11.72
N GLY A 44 14.44 -20.66 -10.68
CA GLY A 44 13.80 -21.99 -10.71
C GLY A 44 12.28 -21.97 -10.92
N CYS A 45 11.64 -20.80 -10.87
CA CYS A 45 10.19 -20.68 -10.99
C CYS A 45 9.83 -20.13 -12.37
N THR A 46 9.32 -20.97 -13.27
CA THR A 46 8.74 -20.48 -14.54
C THR A 46 7.46 -19.72 -14.20
N GLY A 47 7.51 -18.38 -14.26
CA GLY A 47 6.31 -17.55 -14.17
C GLY A 47 5.44 -17.82 -15.37
N ASP A 48 4.17 -18.13 -15.14
CA ASP A 48 3.18 -18.12 -16.20
C ASP A 48 1.93 -17.38 -15.76
N GLU A 49 1.29 -16.74 -16.74
CA GLU A 49 0.02 -16.05 -16.56
C GLU A 49 -1.07 -17.02 -16.08
N SER A 50 -0.94 -18.32 -16.38
CA SER A 50 -1.87 -19.37 -15.96
C SER A 50 -1.91 -19.53 -14.43
N THR A 51 -0.77 -19.44 -13.75
CA THR A 51 -0.68 -19.46 -12.29
C THR A 51 -1.30 -18.21 -11.67
N ALA A 52 -0.99 -17.03 -12.21
CA ALA A 52 -1.58 -15.77 -11.76
C ALA A 52 -3.11 -15.77 -11.93
N ARG A 53 -3.59 -16.30 -13.06
CA ARG A 53 -5.02 -16.50 -13.36
C ARG A 53 -5.66 -17.47 -12.38
N HIS A 54 -5.05 -18.63 -12.12
CA HIS A 54 -5.58 -19.60 -11.17
C HIS A 54 -5.72 -18.99 -9.76
N TYR A 55 -4.70 -18.24 -9.32
CA TYR A 55 -4.73 -17.56 -8.04
C TYR A 55 -5.82 -16.48 -7.97
N TYR A 56 -6.01 -15.70 -9.04
CA TYR A 56 -7.12 -14.75 -9.17
C TYR A 56 -8.49 -15.42 -9.04
N GLU A 57 -8.75 -16.49 -9.81
CA GLU A 57 -10.05 -17.18 -9.79
C GLU A 57 -10.33 -17.82 -8.42
N ALA A 58 -9.32 -18.45 -7.81
CA ALA A 58 -9.44 -19.05 -6.49
C ALA A 58 -9.75 -17.98 -5.43
N THR A 59 -9.04 -16.84 -5.48
CA THR A 59 -9.25 -15.70 -4.57
C THR A 59 -10.64 -15.10 -4.74
N LYS A 60 -11.08 -14.87 -5.99
CA LYS A 60 -12.42 -14.37 -6.33
C LYS A 60 -13.50 -15.30 -5.78
N ALA A 61 -13.38 -16.60 -6.04
CA ALA A 61 -14.33 -17.59 -5.55
C ALA A 61 -14.40 -17.66 -4.02
N ALA A 62 -13.26 -17.55 -3.34
CA ALA A 62 -13.20 -17.52 -1.88
C ALA A 62 -13.78 -16.23 -1.29
N ALA A 63 -13.51 -15.07 -1.90
CA ALA A 63 -14.05 -13.78 -1.51
C ALA A 63 -15.59 -13.74 -1.63
N LEU A 64 -16.13 -14.30 -2.73
CA LEU A 64 -17.57 -14.44 -2.95
C LEU A 64 -18.25 -15.28 -1.87
N ARG A 65 -17.56 -16.31 -1.34
CA ARG A 65 -18.03 -17.14 -0.22
C ARG A 65 -17.87 -16.48 1.16
N GLY A 66 -17.39 -15.24 1.23
CA GLY A 66 -17.27 -14.48 2.47
C GLY A 66 -15.96 -14.67 3.23
N ASN A 67 -14.92 -15.27 2.61
CA ASN A 67 -13.61 -15.36 3.23
C ASN A 67 -12.97 -13.95 3.31
N ALA A 68 -12.76 -13.44 4.52
CA ALA A 68 -12.28 -12.07 4.74
C ALA A 68 -10.85 -11.83 4.23
N ASP A 69 -9.97 -12.84 4.28
CA ASP A 69 -8.60 -12.74 3.77
C ASP A 69 -8.59 -12.68 2.25
N ALA A 70 -9.38 -13.54 1.61
CA ALA A 70 -9.56 -13.52 0.17
C ALA A 70 -10.21 -12.22 -0.31
N GLN A 71 -11.12 -11.62 0.47
CA GLN A 71 -11.65 -10.29 0.16
C GLN A 71 -10.56 -9.21 0.18
N ALA A 72 -9.67 -9.20 1.17
CA ALA A 72 -8.56 -8.25 1.22
C ALA A 72 -7.58 -8.45 0.05
N CYS A 73 -7.25 -9.71 -0.27
CA CYS A 73 -6.45 -10.05 -1.46
C CYS A 73 -7.12 -9.61 -2.76
N TYR A 74 -8.42 -9.88 -2.91
CA TYR A 74 -9.18 -9.49 -4.10
C TYR A 74 -9.19 -7.98 -4.28
N VAL A 75 -9.43 -7.21 -3.20
CA VAL A 75 -9.39 -5.73 -3.22
C VAL A 75 -8.03 -5.21 -3.65
N GLN A 76 -6.93 -5.84 -3.21
CA GLN A 76 -5.58 -5.46 -3.64
C GLN A 76 -5.43 -5.57 -5.17
N SER A 77 -6.04 -6.60 -5.79
CA SER A 77 -6.10 -6.78 -7.25
C SER A 77 -4.76 -6.74 -7.97
N ILE A 78 -3.75 -7.30 -7.33
CA ILE A 78 -2.42 -7.48 -7.93
C ILE A 78 -2.18 -8.98 -7.89
N PHE A 79 -2.26 -9.59 -9.06
CA PHE A 79 -2.05 -11.01 -9.26
C PHE A 79 -0.93 -11.17 -10.27
N GLN A 80 0.19 -11.74 -9.85
CA GLN A 80 1.35 -11.99 -10.71
C GLN A 80 2.03 -13.29 -10.31
N SER A 81 2.81 -13.85 -11.23
CA SER A 81 3.68 -15.00 -11.00
C SER A 81 5.04 -14.73 -11.61
N ASN A 82 6.09 -14.74 -10.78
CA ASN A 82 7.49 -14.40 -11.15
C ASN A 82 7.62 -13.14 -12.01
N GLY A 83 6.96 -12.05 -11.58
CA GLY A 83 6.98 -10.75 -12.27
C GLY A 83 6.09 -10.65 -13.51
N THR A 84 5.39 -11.73 -13.89
CA THR A 84 4.38 -11.70 -14.96
C THR A 84 3.02 -11.39 -14.34
N GLY A 85 2.50 -10.18 -14.60
CA GLY A 85 1.18 -9.75 -14.16
C GLY A 85 0.04 -10.41 -14.93
N LEU A 86 -1.10 -10.58 -14.26
CA LEU A 86 -2.33 -11.05 -14.87
C LEU A 86 -2.90 -10.02 -15.85
N ALA A 87 -3.24 -10.44 -17.06
CA ALA A 87 -4.09 -9.65 -17.95
C ALA A 87 -5.57 -9.85 -17.57
N TYR A 88 -6.24 -8.77 -17.18
CA TYR A 88 -7.66 -8.79 -16.84
C TYR A 88 -8.52 -8.74 -18.10
N SER A 89 -9.55 -9.60 -18.15
CA SER A 89 -10.61 -9.51 -19.16
C SER A 89 -11.57 -8.36 -18.83
N PRO A 90 -12.39 -7.88 -19.80
CA PRO A 90 -13.44 -6.90 -19.51
C PRO A 90 -14.41 -7.37 -18.41
N GLN A 91 -14.74 -8.66 -18.39
CA GLN A 91 -15.61 -9.24 -17.36
C GLN A 91 -14.95 -9.20 -15.97
N ASP A 92 -13.64 -9.43 -15.89
CA ASP A 92 -12.90 -9.35 -14.62
C ASP A 92 -12.96 -7.95 -14.02
N VAL A 93 -12.86 -6.93 -14.88
CA VAL A 93 -12.96 -5.52 -14.50
C VAL A 93 -14.39 -5.18 -14.03
N ASP A 94 -15.40 -5.65 -14.74
CA ASP A 94 -16.81 -5.41 -14.37
C ASP A 94 -17.17 -6.10 -13.04
N ASP A 95 -16.71 -7.34 -12.85
CA ASP A 95 -16.87 -8.06 -11.59
C ASP A 95 -16.17 -7.34 -10.44
N TYR A 96 -14.94 -6.86 -10.67
CA TYR A 96 -14.19 -6.11 -9.67
C TYR A 96 -14.92 -4.82 -9.28
N ARG A 97 -15.43 -4.05 -10.24
CA ARG A 97 -16.20 -2.82 -9.96
C ARG A 97 -17.46 -3.09 -9.14
N ARG A 98 -18.14 -4.22 -9.41
CA ARG A 98 -19.36 -4.61 -8.71
C ARG A 98 -19.07 -5.07 -7.28
N ASP A 99 -18.07 -5.93 -7.08
CA ASP A 99 -17.91 -6.68 -5.84
C ASP A 99 -17.01 -5.96 -4.81
N THR A 100 -15.97 -5.27 -5.28
CA THR A 100 -14.96 -4.63 -4.42
C THR A 100 -15.52 -3.57 -3.45
N PRO A 101 -16.49 -2.70 -3.82
CA PRO A 101 -17.06 -1.73 -2.88
C PRO A 101 -17.66 -2.40 -1.62
N ARG A 102 -18.30 -3.56 -1.79
CA ARG A 102 -18.83 -4.35 -0.67
C ARG A 102 -17.71 -4.90 0.19
N TYR A 103 -16.67 -5.48 -0.41
CA TYR A 103 -15.52 -6.03 0.33
C TYR A 103 -14.76 -4.96 1.13
N ILE A 104 -14.65 -3.75 0.59
CA ILE A 104 -14.12 -2.59 1.31
C ILE A 104 -15.00 -2.24 2.52
N SER A 105 -16.31 -2.13 2.32
CA SER A 105 -17.26 -1.80 3.38
C SER A 105 -17.25 -2.85 4.50
N ASP A 106 -17.34 -4.13 4.14
CA ASP A 106 -17.26 -5.26 5.07
C ASP A 106 -15.93 -5.26 5.84
N GLY A 107 -14.85 -4.85 5.17
CA GLY A 107 -13.50 -4.69 5.73
C GLY A 107 -13.38 -3.63 6.80
N LEU A 108 -13.90 -2.45 6.51
CA LEU A 108 -13.93 -1.36 7.48
C LEU A 108 -14.85 -1.69 8.66
N ALA A 109 -15.98 -2.37 8.41
CA ALA A 109 -16.92 -2.78 9.45
C ALA A 109 -16.32 -3.79 10.43
N ARG A 110 -15.51 -4.74 9.95
CA ARG A 110 -14.85 -5.75 10.81
C ARG A 110 -13.54 -5.27 11.45
N GLY A 111 -13.06 -4.07 11.12
CA GLY A 111 -11.80 -3.53 11.61
C GLY A 111 -10.58 -4.18 10.97
N ASP A 112 -10.60 -4.41 9.66
CA ASP A 112 -9.51 -5.02 8.90
C ASP A 112 -8.45 -3.97 8.50
N TRP A 113 -7.33 -3.94 9.23
CA TRP A 113 -6.23 -3.01 8.98
C TRP A 113 -5.65 -3.11 7.57
N ARG A 114 -5.76 -4.28 6.91
CA ARG A 114 -5.26 -4.47 5.55
C ARG A 114 -6.04 -3.64 4.54
N ILE A 115 -7.36 -3.58 4.69
CA ILE A 115 -8.24 -2.75 3.84
C ILE A 115 -7.90 -1.28 4.03
N VAL A 116 -7.72 -0.83 5.28
CA VAL A 116 -7.29 0.56 5.56
C VAL A 116 -5.95 0.85 4.89
N SER A 117 -4.99 -0.08 4.97
CA SER A 117 -3.68 0.09 4.33
C SER A 117 -3.75 0.15 2.80
N LEU A 118 -4.68 -0.56 2.15
CA LEU A 118 -4.88 -0.47 0.70
C LEU A 118 -5.45 0.91 0.32
N LEU A 119 -6.47 1.37 1.05
CA LEU A 119 -7.11 2.65 0.78
C LEU A 119 -6.19 3.85 1.11
N ALA A 120 -5.33 3.72 2.11
CA ALA A 120 -4.36 4.75 2.49
C ALA A 120 -3.32 5.05 1.39
N ARG A 121 -3.06 4.08 0.50
CA ARG A 121 -2.09 4.23 -0.61
C ARG A 121 -2.73 4.58 -1.94
N GLY A 122 -4.07 4.56 -2.04
CA GLY A 122 -4.78 4.91 -3.27
C GLY A 122 -4.52 4.02 -4.50
N GLY A 123 -3.78 2.92 -4.38
CA GLY A 123 -3.35 2.10 -5.53
C GLY A 123 -2.16 2.68 -6.31
N HIS A 124 -1.42 3.64 -5.74
CA HIS A 124 -0.40 4.43 -6.46
C HIS A 124 0.95 3.73 -6.74
N ASP A 125 1.18 2.51 -6.22
CA ASP A 125 2.55 1.94 -6.20
C ASP A 125 2.91 0.95 -7.33
N ASP A 126 1.98 0.54 -8.20
CA ASP A 126 2.28 -0.54 -9.17
C ASP A 126 1.71 -0.39 -10.58
N GLY A 127 0.75 0.51 -10.84
CA GLY A 127 0.11 0.66 -12.16
C GLY A 127 -0.63 -0.58 -12.65
N LEU A 128 -0.71 -1.63 -11.83
CA LEU A 128 -1.35 -2.92 -12.09
C LEU A 128 -2.60 -3.12 -11.24
N SER A 129 -2.76 -2.32 -10.17
CA SER A 129 -3.93 -2.35 -9.30
C SER A 129 -5.20 -1.86 -10.00
N LEU A 130 -6.30 -2.57 -9.79
CA LEU A 130 -7.64 -2.14 -10.19
C LEU A 130 -8.30 -1.24 -9.15
N LEU A 131 -7.68 -1.02 -7.98
CA LEU A 131 -8.28 -0.24 -6.89
C LEU A 131 -8.76 1.16 -7.31
N PRO A 132 -8.02 1.93 -8.14
CA PRO A 132 -8.48 3.23 -8.66
C PRO A 132 -9.77 3.17 -9.49
N LEU A 133 -10.22 1.98 -9.92
CA LEU A 133 -11.49 1.82 -10.61
C LEU A 133 -12.71 1.96 -9.67
N VAL A 134 -12.50 1.75 -8.37
CA VAL A 134 -13.55 1.85 -7.34
C VAL A 134 -13.26 2.91 -6.28
N THR A 135 -12.00 3.33 -6.14
CA THR A 135 -11.61 4.48 -5.32
C THR A 135 -11.33 5.65 -6.25
N LYS A 136 -11.88 6.84 -5.96
CA LYS A 136 -11.70 8.02 -6.83
C LYS A 136 -10.30 8.63 -6.76
N ASP A 137 -9.31 7.87 -6.26
CA ASP A 137 -7.97 8.37 -5.90
C ASP A 137 -8.03 9.68 -5.09
N ASP A 138 -8.96 9.70 -4.12
CA ASP A 138 -9.29 10.91 -3.36
C ASP A 138 -8.30 11.11 -2.21
N ALA A 139 -7.47 12.15 -2.31
CA ALA A 139 -6.49 12.50 -1.29
C ALA A 139 -7.11 12.76 0.09
N TYR A 140 -8.36 13.22 0.16
CA TYR A 140 -9.06 13.35 1.43
C TYR A 140 -9.31 11.97 2.06
N ILE A 141 -9.80 11.00 1.28
CA ILE A 141 -10.03 9.64 1.77
C ILE A 141 -8.70 8.98 2.18
N GLN A 142 -7.65 9.13 1.37
CA GLN A 142 -6.32 8.62 1.71
C GLN A 142 -5.80 9.23 3.02
N TYR A 143 -6.00 10.53 3.24
CA TYR A 143 -5.67 11.17 4.50
C TYR A 143 -6.43 10.57 5.69
N VAL A 144 -7.74 10.37 5.57
CA VAL A 144 -8.56 9.74 6.64
C VAL A 144 -8.04 8.35 6.95
N MET A 145 -7.72 7.54 5.93
CA MET A 145 -7.21 6.18 6.10
C MET A 145 -5.80 6.16 6.72
N ASN A 146 -4.91 7.07 6.32
CA ASN A 146 -3.59 7.20 6.94
C ASN A 146 -3.68 7.65 8.41
N ARG A 147 -4.59 8.58 8.73
CA ARG A 147 -4.87 8.95 10.13
C ARG A 147 -5.44 7.78 10.93
N LEU A 148 -6.32 6.99 10.33
CA LEU A 148 -6.87 5.79 10.96
C LEU A 148 -5.76 4.75 11.26
N LEU A 149 -4.84 4.51 10.33
CA LEU A 149 -3.66 3.67 10.58
C LEU A 149 -2.80 4.24 11.70
N GLN A 150 -2.57 5.56 11.72
CA GLN A 150 -1.76 6.21 12.74
C GLN A 150 -2.34 6.03 14.14
N LEU A 151 -3.67 6.07 14.28
CA LEU A 151 -4.36 5.83 15.57
C LEU A 151 -4.16 4.39 16.08
N GLY A 152 -4.05 3.42 15.17
CA GLY A 152 -3.82 2.01 15.50
C GLY A 152 -2.36 1.58 15.46
N ALA A 153 -1.41 2.50 15.27
CA ALA A 153 0.01 2.18 15.14
C ALA A 153 0.81 2.55 16.39
N GLU A 154 1.94 1.89 16.58
CA GLU A 154 2.91 2.19 17.63
C GLU A 154 4.35 2.26 17.10
N GLY A 155 5.27 2.67 17.97
CA GLY A 155 6.70 2.67 17.68
C GLY A 155 7.11 3.47 16.44
N THR A 156 8.05 2.90 15.66
CA THR A 156 8.60 3.52 14.45
C THR A 156 7.58 3.63 13.33
N TYR A 157 6.59 2.73 13.26
CA TYR A 157 5.55 2.76 12.25
C TYR A 157 4.61 3.96 12.45
N ALA A 158 4.19 4.25 13.69
CA ALA A 158 3.42 5.45 14.00
C ALA A 158 4.16 6.75 13.62
N GLN A 159 5.47 6.81 13.88
CA GLN A 159 6.32 7.95 13.50
C GLN A 159 6.48 8.08 11.99
N TYR A 160 6.60 6.96 11.27
CA TYR A 160 6.62 6.95 9.82
C TYR A 160 5.31 7.51 9.23
N LEU A 161 4.15 7.02 9.69
CA LEU A 161 2.84 7.52 9.26
C LEU A 161 2.69 9.01 9.53
N GLY A 162 3.13 9.50 10.70
CA GLY A 162 3.09 10.93 11.01
C GLY A 162 3.90 11.78 10.03
N ARG A 163 5.09 11.31 9.63
CA ARG A 163 5.94 12.00 8.65
C ARG A 163 5.34 11.95 7.24
N SER A 164 4.87 10.78 6.79
CA SER A 164 4.19 10.65 5.50
C SER A 164 2.95 11.54 5.42
N ILE A 165 2.09 11.54 6.45
CA ILE A 165 0.91 12.41 6.49
C ILE A 165 1.28 13.88 6.32
N GLN A 166 2.33 14.33 7.03
CA GLN A 166 2.81 15.70 6.93
C GLN A 166 3.31 16.02 5.52
N MET A 167 4.08 15.14 4.90
CA MET A 167 4.65 15.37 3.57
C MET A 167 3.59 15.31 2.47
N ASP A 168 2.70 14.32 2.51
CA ASP A 168 1.84 13.96 1.38
C ASP A 168 0.54 14.77 1.36
N PHE A 169 0.04 15.22 2.51
CA PHE A 169 -1.27 15.88 2.61
C PHE A 169 -1.26 17.29 3.20
N LEU A 170 -0.24 17.67 3.98
CA LEU A 170 -0.29 18.89 4.80
C LEU A 170 0.74 19.95 4.41
N SER A 171 1.86 19.56 3.80
CA SER A 171 2.95 20.48 3.51
C SER A 171 2.66 21.27 2.22
N PRO A 172 2.74 22.62 2.24
CA PRO A 172 2.70 23.42 1.01
C PRO A 172 3.96 23.16 0.19
N GLY A 173 3.91 22.16 -0.67
CA GLY A 173 4.99 21.74 -1.58
C GLY A 173 4.45 21.36 -2.96
N ILE A 174 5.34 20.93 -3.85
CA ILE A 174 5.10 20.56 -5.27
C ILE A 174 4.21 19.30 -5.42
N THR A 175 3.52 18.88 -4.37
CA THR A 175 2.68 17.69 -4.35
C THR A 175 1.41 17.98 -5.15
N THR A 176 1.14 17.12 -6.13
CA THR A 176 -0.17 16.98 -6.74
C THR A 176 -0.83 15.76 -6.10
N PRO A 177 -2.01 15.89 -5.48
CA PRO A 177 -2.89 17.07 -5.39
C PRO A 177 -2.46 18.12 -4.34
N PRO A 178 -3.04 19.35 -4.38
CA PRO A 178 -2.71 20.40 -3.42
C PRO A 178 -2.97 19.96 -1.96
N PRO A 179 -2.30 20.60 -0.99
CA PRO A 179 -2.48 20.27 0.43
C PRO A 179 -3.92 20.43 0.88
N LEU A 180 -4.33 19.60 1.84
CA LEU A 180 -5.64 19.69 2.45
C LEU A 180 -5.81 21.00 3.22
N THR A 181 -7.01 21.57 3.12
CA THR A 181 -7.40 22.75 3.90
C THR A 181 -7.49 22.40 5.39
N GLN A 182 -7.37 23.40 6.26
CA GLN A 182 -7.54 23.21 7.71
C GLN A 182 -8.89 22.58 8.08
N GLN A 183 -9.97 22.92 7.35
CA GLN A 183 -11.27 22.31 7.55
C GLN A 183 -11.27 20.83 7.18
N GLN A 184 -10.72 20.46 6.03
CA GLN A 184 -10.56 19.05 5.64
C GLN A 184 -9.72 18.27 6.67
N VAL A 185 -8.63 18.85 7.14
CA VAL A 185 -7.79 18.26 8.19
C VAL A 185 -8.59 17.98 9.46
N ALA A 186 -9.34 18.96 9.97
CA ALA A 186 -10.14 18.81 11.18
C ALA A 186 -11.25 17.74 11.01
N THR A 187 -11.99 17.79 9.89
CA THR A 187 -13.02 16.80 9.60
C THR A 187 -12.42 15.40 9.46
N GLY A 188 -11.31 15.26 8.72
CA GLY A 188 -10.68 13.96 8.50
C GLY A 188 -10.12 13.33 9.78
N ILE A 189 -9.62 14.14 10.72
CA ILE A 189 -9.23 13.65 12.06
C ILE A 189 -10.46 13.10 12.79
N ALA A 190 -11.58 13.84 12.81
CA ALA A 190 -12.80 13.40 13.48
C ALA A 190 -13.38 12.12 12.85
N GLU A 191 -13.34 12.01 11.53
CA GLU A 191 -13.77 10.80 10.80
C GLU A 191 -12.87 9.60 11.13
N ALA A 192 -11.55 9.76 11.09
CA ALA A 192 -10.62 8.68 11.45
C ALA A 192 -10.83 8.21 12.90
N GLN A 193 -11.04 9.13 13.85
CA GLN A 193 -11.36 8.80 15.24
C GLN A 193 -12.71 8.09 15.40
N SER A 194 -13.71 8.48 14.61
CA SER A 194 -15.03 7.82 14.59
C SER A 194 -14.91 6.37 14.09
N LEU A 195 -14.21 6.17 12.97
CA LEU A 195 -13.92 4.84 12.43
C LEU A 195 -13.13 3.99 13.42
N TYR A 196 -12.10 4.57 14.03
CA TYR A 196 -11.27 3.88 15.02
C TYR A 196 -12.11 3.33 16.16
N ARG A 197 -12.92 4.19 16.80
CA ARG A 197 -13.80 3.79 17.91
C ARG A 197 -14.88 2.79 17.51
N LYS A 198 -15.34 2.82 16.26
CA LYS A 198 -16.41 1.93 15.80
C LYS A 198 -15.94 0.50 15.59
N SER A 199 -14.74 0.31 15.01
CA SER A 199 -14.33 -1.01 14.50
C SER A 199 -12.91 -1.44 14.88
N PHE A 200 -12.06 -0.53 15.36
CA PHE A 200 -10.61 -0.77 15.48
C PHE A 200 -10.03 -0.60 16.90
N ASP A 201 -10.75 0.01 17.85
CA ASP A 201 -10.27 0.31 19.21
C ASP A 201 -9.81 -0.92 20.02
N ARG A 202 -10.36 -2.09 19.70
CA ARG A 202 -10.03 -3.38 20.32
C ARG A 202 -9.09 -4.23 19.46
N LYS A 203 -8.59 -3.70 18.34
CA LYS A 203 -7.65 -4.42 17.48
C LYS A 203 -6.24 -4.29 18.04
N PRO A 204 -5.37 -5.28 17.79
CA PRO A 204 -3.96 -5.16 18.11
C PRO A 204 -3.36 -3.93 17.45
N LEU A 205 -2.42 -3.28 18.15
CA LEU A 205 -1.63 -2.19 17.60
C LEU A 205 -0.68 -2.71 16.52
N LEU A 206 -0.38 -1.82 15.57
CA LEU A 206 0.46 -2.10 14.42
C LEU A 206 1.88 -1.61 14.67
N ASP A 207 2.84 -2.54 14.60
CA ASP A 207 4.28 -2.25 14.61
C ASP A 207 4.85 -2.01 13.19
N ARG A 208 4.07 -2.33 12.15
CA ARG A 208 4.44 -2.27 10.74
C ARG A 208 3.20 -2.13 9.84
N ALA A 209 3.42 -1.81 8.57
CA ALA A 209 2.36 -1.75 7.58
C ALA A 209 1.68 -3.13 7.37
N PRO A 210 0.34 -3.21 7.44
CA PRO A 210 -0.40 -4.43 7.13
C PRO A 210 -0.16 -4.90 5.69
N ILE A 211 -0.02 -6.20 5.50
CA ILE A 211 0.08 -6.84 4.19
C ILE A 211 -1.29 -7.42 3.85
N ALA A 212 -1.89 -6.96 2.76
CA ALA A 212 -3.23 -7.43 2.34
C ALA A 212 -3.18 -8.86 1.80
N CYS A 213 -2.23 -9.14 0.91
CA CYS A 213 -2.03 -10.45 0.33
C CYS A 213 -0.53 -10.81 0.31
N PRO A 214 -0.08 -11.78 1.13
CA PRO A 214 1.27 -12.31 1.02
C PRO A 214 1.36 -13.20 -0.22
N GLY A 215 2.14 -12.80 -1.23
CA GLY A 215 2.34 -13.58 -2.46
C GLY A 215 1.67 -13.03 -3.72
N GLY A 216 1.17 -11.78 -3.67
CA GLY A 216 0.91 -11.00 -4.88
C GLY A 216 2.17 -10.38 -5.45
#